data_AF-A0A258IHM0-F1
#
_entry.id   AF-A0A258IHM0-F1
#
_cell.length_a   1.000
_cell.length_b   1.000
_cell.length_c   1.000
_cell.angle_alpha   90.00
_cell.angle_beta   90.00
_cell.angle_gamma   90.00
#
_symmetry.space_group_name_H-M   'P 1'
#
loop_
_entity.id
_entity.type
_entity.pdbx_description
1 polymer ?
#
loop_
_entity_poly.entity_id
_entity_poly.type
_entity_poly.pdbx_seq_one_letter_code
_entity_poly.pdbx_strand_id
1 'polypeptide(L)'
;MMSDLVEAVVSPMRDHLATEVGRVDAALHRNTILDCSMDDVLLAALCNASGREIAFSNGWRYGAPVVPGPVRLSDLWNMIPVNPPISTVILKGEEIRMMMEENLERTFSPDPFGQMSGYVKRFCGLTILAKIENPSGTRIAEIFVGDQKLDLDASYDVAFVTAQGVPGRFGRDRGQMSVTAIEALEAYFRHPPAKVTSPGRVIAI
;
A
#
# COMPACT_ATOMS: atom_id res chain seq x y z
N MET A 1 28.21 23.73 -12.36
CA MET A 1 27.34 23.86 -11.16
C MET A 1 26.67 22.53 -10.88
N MET A 2 26.17 22.28 -9.67
CA MET A 2 25.42 21.04 -9.36
C MET A 2 24.22 20.85 -10.31
N SER A 3 23.58 21.95 -10.73
CA SER A 3 22.49 21.97 -11.71
C SER A 3 22.87 21.32 -13.04
N ASP A 4 24.08 21.57 -13.54
CA ASP A 4 24.51 21.10 -14.87
C ASP A 4 24.73 19.58 -14.87
N LEU A 5 25.21 19.05 -13.73
CA LEU A 5 25.36 17.61 -13.53
C LEU A 5 24.00 16.90 -13.47
N VAL A 6 23.03 17.46 -12.75
CA VAL A 6 21.67 16.93 -12.70
C VAL A 6 21.02 16.97 -14.08
N GLU A 7 21.15 18.09 -14.80
CA GLU A 7 20.61 18.25 -16.14
C GLU A 7 21.16 17.21 -17.12
N ALA A 8 22.48 16.96 -17.09
CA ALA A 8 23.13 15.96 -17.94
C ALA A 8 22.59 14.54 -17.71
N VAL A 9 22.28 14.18 -16.45
CA VAL A 9 21.74 12.85 -16.10
C VAL A 9 20.26 12.73 -16.43
N VAL A 10 19.47 13.78 -16.20
CA VAL A 10 18.01 13.76 -16.39
C VAL A 10 17.61 13.93 -17.85
N SER A 11 18.38 14.70 -18.63
CA SER A 11 18.06 15.05 -20.03
C SER A 11 17.65 13.85 -20.90
N PRO A 12 18.36 12.70 -20.90
CA PRO A 12 17.98 11.53 -21.70
C PRO A 12 16.62 10.93 -21.34
N MET A 13 16.15 11.14 -20.11
CA MET A 13 14.89 10.56 -19.60
C MET A 13 13.79 11.60 -19.39
N ARG A 14 14.06 12.89 -19.62
CA ARG A 14 13.17 14.01 -19.26
C ARG A 14 11.78 13.84 -19.87
N ASP A 15 11.72 13.63 -21.18
CA ASP A 15 10.44 13.51 -21.89
C ASP A 15 9.69 12.24 -21.48
N HIS A 16 10.42 11.14 -21.27
CA HIS A 16 9.83 9.89 -20.79
C HIS A 16 9.20 10.07 -19.40
N LEU A 17 9.94 10.61 -18.45
CA LEU A 17 9.47 10.89 -17.09
C LEU A 17 8.35 11.94 -17.05
N ALA A 18 8.33 12.87 -18.00
CA ALA A 18 7.31 13.90 -18.14
C ALA A 18 6.00 13.38 -18.73
N THR A 19 5.96 12.14 -19.26
CA THR A 19 4.77 11.54 -19.87
C THR A 19 3.59 11.55 -18.89
N GLU A 20 2.47 12.15 -19.28
CA GLU A 20 1.21 12.08 -18.53
C GLU A 20 0.63 10.66 -18.65
N VAL A 21 0.37 10.02 -17.50
CA VAL A 21 -0.18 8.66 -17.40
C VAL A 21 -1.64 8.67 -16.96
N GLY A 22 -2.11 9.76 -16.35
CA GLY A 22 -3.48 9.95 -15.90
C GLY A 22 -3.68 11.28 -15.19
N ARG A 23 -4.77 11.41 -14.44
CA ARG A 23 -5.09 12.62 -13.68
C ARG A 23 -5.73 12.27 -12.33
N VAL A 24 -5.56 13.17 -11.35
CA VAL A 24 -6.21 13.07 -10.04
C VAL A 24 -6.89 14.38 -9.68
N ASP A 25 -8.07 14.30 -9.05
CA ASP A 25 -8.84 15.48 -8.61
C ASP A 25 -8.49 15.91 -7.18
N ALA A 26 -7.86 15.03 -6.40
CA ALA A 26 -7.42 15.28 -5.04
C ALA A 26 -5.92 14.96 -4.88
N ALA A 27 -5.28 15.59 -3.91
CA ALA A 27 -3.85 15.40 -3.67
C ALA A 27 -3.54 13.96 -3.19
N LEU A 28 -2.52 13.34 -3.76
CA LEU A 28 -1.96 12.08 -3.28
C LEU A 28 -0.80 12.35 -2.34
N HIS A 29 -0.85 11.84 -1.10
CA HIS A 29 0.23 12.01 -0.11
C HIS A 29 0.45 10.74 0.72
N ARG A 30 1.56 10.72 1.50
CA ARG A 30 1.86 9.69 2.52
C ARG A 30 2.06 10.22 3.94
N ASN A 31 1.71 11.48 4.20
CA ASN A 31 2.03 12.15 5.46
C ASN A 31 1.06 11.88 6.62
N THR A 32 0.47 10.69 6.69
CA THR A 32 -0.55 10.31 7.67
C THR A 32 -0.23 8.92 8.22
N ILE A 33 -0.52 8.71 9.51
CA ILE A 33 -0.05 7.51 10.22
C ILE A 33 -0.91 6.28 9.90
N LEU A 34 -2.24 6.41 9.85
CA LEU A 34 -3.15 5.27 9.75
C LEU A 34 -3.37 4.80 8.31
N ASP A 35 -3.71 5.74 7.43
CA ASP A 35 -3.99 5.52 5.99
C ASP A 35 -3.51 6.73 5.19
N CYS A 36 -3.45 6.64 3.86
CA CYS A 36 -3.11 7.78 3.01
C CYS A 36 -3.55 7.59 1.55
N SER A 37 -3.85 8.69 0.85
CA SER A 37 -4.40 8.66 -0.51
C SER A 37 -3.44 8.12 -1.57
N MET A 38 -2.13 8.28 -1.39
CA MET A 38 -1.14 7.75 -2.33
C MET A 38 -1.10 6.22 -2.31
N ASP A 39 -1.13 5.62 -1.12
CA ASP A 39 -1.13 4.16 -1.01
C ASP A 39 -2.52 3.57 -1.31
N ASP A 40 -3.61 4.32 -1.13
CA ASP A 40 -4.94 3.92 -1.63
C ASP A 40 -4.90 3.67 -3.16
N VAL A 41 -4.26 4.56 -3.94
CA VAL A 41 -4.10 4.39 -5.39
C VAL A 41 -3.16 3.24 -5.73
N LEU A 42 -2.00 3.16 -5.07
CA LEU A 42 -1.05 2.05 -5.29
C LEU A 42 -1.73 0.70 -5.07
N LEU A 43 -2.44 0.55 -3.95
CA LEU A 43 -3.05 -0.72 -3.59
C LEU A 43 -4.26 -1.03 -4.47
N ALA A 44 -5.04 -0.04 -4.89
CA ALA A 44 -6.08 -0.23 -5.91
C ALA A 44 -5.48 -0.72 -7.23
N ALA A 45 -4.33 -0.19 -7.66
CA ALA A 45 -3.63 -0.67 -8.85
C ALA A 45 -3.14 -2.12 -8.71
N LEU A 46 -2.62 -2.50 -7.52
CA LEU A 46 -2.24 -3.89 -7.24
C LEU A 46 -3.46 -4.83 -7.22
N CYS A 47 -4.52 -4.43 -6.52
CA CYS A 47 -5.80 -5.13 -6.43
C CYS A 47 -6.35 -5.36 -7.87
N ASN A 48 -6.37 -4.33 -8.72
CA ASN A 48 -6.79 -4.41 -10.13
C ASN A 48 -5.92 -5.33 -10.99
N ALA A 49 -4.59 -5.15 -10.97
CA ALA A 49 -3.68 -5.95 -11.80
C ALA A 49 -3.66 -7.43 -11.42
N SER A 50 -3.88 -7.73 -10.13
CA SER A 50 -3.86 -9.10 -9.60
C SER A 50 -5.22 -9.79 -9.55
N GLY A 51 -6.32 -9.05 -9.79
CA GLY A 51 -7.69 -9.54 -9.65
C GLY A 51 -8.10 -9.87 -8.22
N ARG A 52 -7.44 -9.29 -7.21
CA ARG A 52 -7.67 -9.56 -5.79
C ARG A 52 -8.33 -8.38 -5.10
N GLU A 53 -9.10 -8.66 -4.05
CA GLU A 53 -9.81 -7.62 -3.30
C GLU A 53 -9.00 -7.03 -2.14
N ILE A 54 -7.99 -7.76 -1.67
CA ILE A 54 -7.11 -7.32 -0.58
C ILE A 54 -5.68 -7.24 -1.12
N ALA A 55 -5.01 -6.14 -0.84
CA ALA A 55 -3.57 -6.02 -1.04
C ALA A 55 -2.89 -5.30 0.11
N PHE A 56 -1.60 -5.57 0.32
CA PHE A 56 -0.77 -4.91 1.34
C PHE A 56 0.51 -4.27 0.77
N SER A 57 0.89 -3.14 1.35
CA SER A 57 2.24 -2.57 1.23
C SER A 57 2.72 -2.09 2.61
N ASN A 58 3.99 -1.71 2.73
CA ASN A 58 4.47 -1.15 3.99
C ASN A 58 4.04 0.31 4.15
N GLY A 59 3.94 0.79 5.39
CA GLY A 59 3.69 2.20 5.69
C GLY A 59 4.94 3.08 5.47
N TRP A 60 5.38 3.24 4.22
CA TRP A 60 6.58 4.03 3.90
C TRP A 60 6.40 5.53 4.17
N ARG A 61 7.53 6.22 4.40
CA ARG A 61 7.58 7.68 4.64
C ARG A 61 8.15 8.49 3.47
N TYR A 62 8.60 7.83 2.41
CA TYR A 62 9.07 8.49 1.19
C TYR A 62 7.92 8.66 0.18
N GLY A 63 8.11 9.54 -0.80
CA GLY A 63 7.17 9.78 -1.89
C GLY A 63 6.72 11.23 -1.89
N ALA A 64 7.12 11.98 -2.92
CA ALA A 64 6.70 13.35 -3.11
C ALA A 64 5.18 13.41 -3.33
N PRO A 65 4.44 14.33 -2.69
CA PRO A 65 3.01 14.48 -2.92
C PRO A 65 2.70 14.82 -4.38
N VAL A 66 1.60 14.27 -4.90
CA VAL A 66 1.07 14.60 -6.23
C VAL A 66 -0.07 15.57 -6.03
N VAL A 67 0.04 16.77 -6.61
CA VAL A 67 -1.02 17.78 -6.56
C VAL A 67 -2.17 17.42 -7.52
N PRO A 68 -3.40 17.92 -7.29
CA PRO A 68 -4.49 17.74 -8.24
C PRO A 68 -4.11 18.18 -9.65
N GLY A 69 -4.42 17.36 -10.65
CA GLY A 69 -4.05 17.58 -12.04
C GLY A 69 -3.39 16.36 -12.71
N PRO A 70 -2.55 16.58 -13.72
CA PRO A 70 -1.80 15.54 -14.41
C PRO A 70 -0.90 14.73 -13.48
N VAL A 71 -1.01 13.41 -13.56
CA VAL A 71 -0.05 12.46 -12.99
C VAL A 71 0.94 12.09 -14.07
N ARG A 72 2.23 12.25 -13.79
CA ARG A 72 3.32 11.93 -14.71
C ARG A 72 3.98 10.60 -14.33
N LEU A 73 4.71 10.00 -15.26
CA LEU A 73 5.48 8.79 -15.01
C LEU A 73 6.49 8.99 -13.85
N SER A 74 7.10 10.18 -13.74
CA SER A 74 7.95 10.54 -12.60
C SER A 74 7.25 10.41 -11.24
N ASP A 75 5.95 10.68 -11.18
CA ASP A 75 5.18 10.60 -9.93
C ASP A 75 5.01 9.14 -9.49
N LEU A 76 4.85 8.21 -10.44
CA LEU A 76 4.80 6.78 -10.15
C LEU A 76 6.13 6.28 -9.60
N TRP A 77 7.25 6.70 -10.19
CA TRP A 77 8.59 6.37 -9.70
C TRP A 77 8.87 6.97 -8.31
N ASN A 78 8.36 8.17 -8.02
CA ASN A 78 8.39 8.72 -6.66
C ASN A 78 7.51 7.92 -5.69
N MET A 79 6.41 7.35 -6.18
CA MET A 79 5.49 6.52 -5.41
C MET A 79 6.14 5.20 -4.97
N ILE A 80 6.82 4.48 -5.86
CA ILE A 80 7.44 3.18 -5.56
C ILE A 80 8.72 2.95 -6.40
N PRO A 81 9.84 3.58 -6.04
CA PRO A 81 11.04 3.63 -6.88
C PRO A 81 11.72 2.27 -7.06
N VAL A 82 11.48 1.33 -6.14
CA VAL A 82 12.04 -0.04 -6.22
C VAL A 82 11.32 -0.92 -7.26
N ASN A 83 10.19 -0.45 -7.79
CA ASN A 83 9.35 -1.10 -8.80
C ASN A 83 9.30 -2.65 -8.68
N PRO A 84 8.84 -3.19 -7.55
CA PRO A 84 8.85 -4.63 -7.34
C PRO A 84 7.75 -5.30 -8.18
N PRO A 85 7.92 -6.58 -8.54
CA PRO A 85 6.84 -7.39 -9.08
C PRO A 85 5.73 -7.55 -8.03
N ILE A 86 4.48 -7.63 -8.50
CA ILE A 86 3.34 -7.91 -7.61
C ILE A 86 3.46 -9.34 -7.11
N SER A 87 3.49 -9.50 -5.79
CA SER A 87 3.46 -10.81 -5.13
C SER A 87 2.04 -11.17 -4.72
N THR A 88 1.79 -12.47 -4.59
CA THR A 88 0.50 -13.03 -4.21
C THR A 88 0.69 -14.07 -3.12
N VAL A 89 -0.29 -14.22 -2.24
CA VAL A 89 -0.27 -15.15 -1.10
C VAL A 89 -1.69 -15.44 -0.67
N ILE A 90 -1.92 -16.62 -0.09
CA ILE A 90 -3.16 -16.94 0.62
C ILE A 90 -2.94 -16.72 2.11
N LEU A 91 -3.72 -15.84 2.72
CA LEU A 91 -3.72 -15.58 4.16
C LEU A 91 -5.00 -16.10 4.80
N LYS A 92 -4.91 -16.72 5.99
CA LYS A 92 -6.08 -16.88 6.84
C LYS A 92 -6.47 -15.56 7.51
N GLY A 93 -7.73 -15.43 7.92
CA GLY A 93 -8.18 -14.26 8.69
C GLY A 93 -7.42 -14.08 10.01
N GLU A 94 -7.07 -15.17 10.70
CA GLU A 94 -6.22 -15.14 11.90
C GLU A 94 -4.83 -14.52 11.62
N GLU A 95 -4.24 -14.81 10.46
CA GLU A 95 -2.94 -14.29 10.05
C GLU A 95 -3.01 -12.81 9.70
N ILE A 96 -4.09 -12.37 9.03
CA ILE A 96 -4.35 -10.94 8.77
C ILE A 96 -4.43 -10.17 10.09
N ARG A 97 -5.21 -10.67 11.06
CA ARG A 97 -5.35 -10.05 12.38
C ARG A 97 -4.01 -9.98 13.11
N MET A 98 -3.28 -11.09 13.16
CA MET A 98 -1.98 -11.16 13.83
C MET A 98 -0.97 -10.20 13.19
N MET A 99 -0.88 -10.18 11.86
CA MET A 99 0.02 -9.29 11.13
C MET A 99 -0.28 -7.81 11.41
N MET A 100 -1.56 -7.44 11.49
CA MET A 100 -1.97 -6.07 11.76
C MET A 100 -1.75 -5.69 13.23
N GLU A 101 -2.03 -6.58 14.20
CA GLU A 101 -1.68 -6.36 15.62
C GLU A 101 -0.18 -6.14 15.81
N GLU A 102 0.65 -6.98 15.20
CA GLU A 102 2.10 -6.83 15.27
C GLU A 102 2.59 -5.52 14.66
N ASN A 103 1.94 -5.05 13.60
CA ASN A 103 2.29 -3.77 13.00
C ASN A 103 1.84 -2.60 13.88
N LEU A 104 0.64 -2.65 14.46
CA LEU A 104 0.16 -1.64 15.40
C LEU A 104 1.07 -1.55 16.63
N GLU A 105 1.53 -2.68 17.17
CA GLU A 105 2.51 -2.67 18.25
C GLU A 105 3.82 -1.99 17.83
N ARG A 106 4.38 -2.33 16.66
CA ARG A 106 5.60 -1.67 16.16
C ARG A 106 5.43 -0.18 15.91
N THR A 107 4.23 0.29 15.56
CA THR A 107 3.97 1.71 15.29
C THR A 107 3.66 2.50 16.56
N PHE A 108 2.96 1.90 17.51
CA PHE A 108 2.38 2.59 18.67
C PHE A 108 2.84 1.99 20.01
N SER A 109 4.00 1.32 20.04
CA SER A 109 4.57 0.79 21.27
C SER A 109 4.82 1.94 22.26
N PRO A 110 4.43 1.79 23.54
CA PRO A 110 4.78 2.78 24.57
C PRO A 110 6.28 2.78 24.88
N ASP A 111 6.98 1.68 24.61
CA ASP A 111 8.44 1.61 24.69
C ASP A 111 9.05 2.12 23.37
N PRO A 112 9.85 3.20 23.38
CA PRO A 112 10.54 3.69 22.20
C PRO A 112 11.45 2.64 21.54
N PHE A 113 11.98 1.68 22.30
CA PHE A 113 12.78 0.58 21.74
C PHE A 113 11.94 -0.48 21.03
N GLY A 114 10.63 -0.55 21.33
CA GLY A 114 9.66 -1.35 20.60
C GLY A 114 9.17 -0.70 19.31
N GLN A 115 9.35 0.61 19.17
CA GLN A 115 8.95 1.34 17.97
C GLN A 115 9.89 1.05 16.80
N MET A 116 9.33 0.45 15.76
CA MET A 116 10.07 0.04 14.57
C MET A 116 9.20 0.23 13.32
N SER A 117 9.85 0.25 12.15
CA SER A 117 9.21 0.46 10.85
C SER A 117 8.75 1.92 10.62
N GLY A 118 7.87 2.11 9.65
CA GLY A 118 7.31 3.39 9.25
C GLY A 118 5.99 3.70 9.97
N TYR A 119 4.96 3.99 9.19
CA TYR A 119 3.59 4.16 9.63
C TYR A 119 2.86 2.82 9.67
N VAL A 120 1.54 2.84 9.95
CA VAL A 120 0.72 1.63 9.86
C VAL A 120 0.80 1.06 8.44
N LYS A 121 0.89 -0.27 8.36
CA LYS A 121 0.88 -1.04 7.13
C LYS A 121 -0.33 -0.64 6.29
N ARG A 122 -0.15 -0.46 5.00
CA ARG A 122 -1.21 0.00 4.10
C ARG A 122 -1.92 -1.19 3.49
N PHE A 123 -3.23 -1.07 3.30
CA PHE A 123 -4.06 -2.15 2.75
C PHE A 123 -5.22 -1.63 1.89
N CYS A 124 -5.70 -2.43 0.93
CA CYS A 124 -7.04 -2.31 0.31
C CYS A 124 -7.98 -3.40 0.86
N GLY A 125 -9.29 -3.17 0.76
CA GLY A 125 -10.33 -4.19 0.97
C GLY A 125 -10.72 -4.48 2.42
N LEU A 126 -10.06 -3.85 3.40
CA LEU A 126 -10.32 -4.08 4.82
C LEU A 126 -10.74 -2.79 5.54
N THR A 127 -11.60 -2.93 6.55
CA THR A 127 -11.81 -1.89 7.58
C THR A 127 -11.47 -2.46 8.94
N ILE A 128 -10.60 -1.81 9.69
CA ILE A 128 -10.15 -2.24 11.02
C ILE A 128 -10.63 -1.25 12.06
N LEU A 129 -11.42 -1.71 13.03
CA LEU A 129 -11.79 -0.95 14.21
C LEU A 129 -10.74 -1.21 15.29
N ALA A 130 -10.07 -0.18 15.79
CA ALA A 130 -8.95 -0.33 16.70
C ALA A 130 -9.00 0.64 17.90
N LYS A 131 -8.66 0.12 19.08
CA LYS A 131 -8.36 0.85 20.31
C LYS A 131 -6.85 0.93 20.46
N ILE A 132 -6.25 2.00 19.95
CA ILE A 132 -4.80 2.08 19.78
C ILE A 132 -4.08 2.10 21.14
N GLU A 133 -4.72 2.60 22.19
CA GLU A 133 -4.20 2.66 23.55
C GLU A 133 -4.16 1.31 24.29
N ASN A 134 -4.81 0.29 23.75
CA ASN A 134 -4.85 -1.03 24.39
C ASN A 134 -3.47 -1.71 24.41
N PRO A 135 -3.25 -2.66 25.34
CA PRO A 135 -2.07 -3.50 25.35
C PRO A 135 -1.86 -4.23 24.02
N SER A 136 -0.59 -4.52 23.71
CA SER A 136 -0.18 -5.31 22.54
C SER A 136 -1.02 -6.58 22.37
N GLY A 137 -1.47 -6.85 21.14
CA GLY A 137 -2.30 -8.00 20.80
C GLY A 137 -3.80 -7.85 21.10
N THR A 138 -4.22 -6.71 21.67
CA THR A 138 -5.62 -6.40 21.97
C THR A 138 -6.08 -5.05 21.41
N ARG A 139 -5.32 -4.49 20.46
CA ARG A 139 -5.62 -3.17 19.86
C ARG A 139 -6.74 -3.27 18.83
N ILE A 140 -6.86 -4.38 18.11
CA ILE A 140 -7.91 -4.58 17.11
C ILE A 140 -9.18 -5.11 17.77
N ALA A 141 -10.26 -4.34 17.68
CA ALA A 141 -11.58 -4.82 18.09
C ALA A 141 -12.16 -5.73 17.00
N GLU A 142 -12.32 -5.22 15.79
CA GLU A 142 -12.94 -5.93 14.66
C GLU A 142 -12.22 -5.62 13.35
N ILE A 143 -12.30 -6.56 12.42
CA ILE A 143 -11.85 -6.38 11.04
C ILE A 143 -13.02 -6.77 10.14
N PHE A 144 -13.24 -6.00 9.08
CA PHE A 144 -14.25 -6.25 8.06
C PHE A 144 -13.59 -6.38 6.69
N VAL A 145 -14.14 -7.27 5.86
CA VAL A 145 -13.86 -7.40 4.42
C VAL A 145 -15.14 -6.99 3.70
N GLY A 146 -15.12 -5.80 3.08
CA GLY A 146 -16.37 -5.15 2.68
C GLY A 146 -17.30 -4.95 3.90
N ASP A 147 -18.55 -5.41 3.80
CA ASP A 147 -19.54 -5.30 4.87
C ASP A 147 -19.55 -6.52 5.83
N GLN A 148 -18.72 -7.52 5.57
CA GLN A 148 -18.69 -8.76 6.35
C GLN A 148 -17.55 -8.73 7.37
N LYS A 149 -17.83 -9.17 8.59
CA LYS A 149 -16.77 -9.37 9.59
C LYS A 149 -15.79 -10.43 9.09
N LEU A 150 -14.49 -10.16 9.24
CA LEU A 150 -13.42 -11.07 8.89
C LEU A 150 -13.60 -12.39 9.66
N ASP A 151 -13.82 -13.47 8.91
CA ASP A 151 -13.76 -14.83 9.45
C ASP A 151 -12.28 -15.23 9.63
N LEU A 152 -11.91 -15.62 10.86
CA LEU A 152 -10.54 -15.96 11.23
C LEU A 152 -10.09 -17.29 10.62
N ASP A 153 -11.01 -18.21 10.36
CA ASP A 153 -10.72 -19.54 9.82
C ASP A 153 -10.74 -19.57 8.28
N ALA A 154 -11.40 -18.59 7.66
CA ALA A 154 -11.44 -18.44 6.21
C ALA A 154 -10.09 -18.04 5.60
N SER A 155 -9.88 -18.40 4.33
CA SER A 155 -8.70 -18.05 3.54
C SER A 155 -9.03 -16.92 2.55
N TYR A 156 -8.09 -16.01 2.36
CA TYR A 156 -8.22 -14.83 1.51
C TYR A 156 -7.04 -14.75 0.53
N ASP A 157 -7.34 -14.53 -0.75
CA ASP A 157 -6.35 -14.24 -1.78
C ASP A 157 -5.87 -12.79 -1.67
N VAL A 158 -4.57 -12.63 -1.44
CA VAL A 158 -3.98 -11.34 -1.10
C VAL A 158 -2.83 -11.01 -2.06
N ALA A 159 -2.84 -9.79 -2.60
CA ALA A 159 -1.69 -9.24 -3.31
C ALA A 159 -0.80 -8.44 -2.36
N PHE A 160 0.48 -8.28 -2.67
CA PHE A 160 1.33 -7.39 -1.92
C PHE A 160 2.58 -7.00 -2.70
N VAL A 161 3.27 -5.97 -2.20
CA VAL A 161 4.60 -5.60 -2.66
C VAL A 161 5.60 -5.67 -1.52
N THR A 162 6.75 -6.30 -1.78
CA THR A 162 7.88 -6.50 -0.87
C THR A 162 7.58 -7.36 0.38
N ALA A 163 8.62 -7.97 0.96
CA ALA A 163 8.49 -8.72 2.21
C ALA A 163 8.09 -7.84 3.42
N GLN A 164 8.20 -6.51 3.32
CA GLN A 164 7.70 -5.58 4.34
C GLN A 164 6.16 -5.48 4.30
N GLY A 165 5.54 -5.69 3.13
CA GLY A 165 4.09 -5.74 2.96
C GLY A 165 3.49 -6.96 3.64
N VAL A 166 3.94 -8.17 3.28
CA VAL A 166 3.55 -9.42 3.95
C VAL A 166 4.80 -10.24 4.30
N PRO A 167 5.25 -10.23 5.57
CA PRO A 167 6.43 -10.97 6.01
C PRO A 167 6.35 -12.46 5.71
N GLY A 168 7.47 -13.09 5.36
CA GLY A 168 7.53 -14.48 4.87
C GLY A 168 6.94 -15.54 5.80
N ARG A 169 6.78 -15.24 7.09
CA ARG A 169 6.16 -16.13 8.08
C ARG A 169 4.63 -16.25 7.99
N PHE A 170 3.98 -15.34 7.27
CA PHE A 170 2.53 -15.33 7.11
C PHE A 170 2.12 -15.94 5.78
N GLY A 171 1.04 -16.70 5.78
CA GLY A 171 0.41 -17.23 4.58
C GLY A 171 1.13 -18.38 3.93
N ARG A 172 0.48 -18.88 2.88
CA ARG A 172 0.91 -20.01 2.06
C ARG A 172 0.71 -19.70 0.58
N ASP A 173 1.16 -20.63 -0.27
CA ASP A 173 0.94 -20.57 -1.72
C ASP A 173 1.42 -19.26 -2.35
N ARG A 174 2.61 -18.81 -1.94
CA ARG A 174 3.21 -17.55 -2.40
C ARG A 174 3.59 -17.65 -3.87
N GLY A 175 3.17 -16.64 -4.64
CA GLY A 175 3.50 -16.50 -6.05
C GLY A 175 3.98 -15.08 -6.37
N GLN A 176 4.55 -14.92 -7.56
CA GLN A 176 4.98 -13.63 -8.08
C GLN A 176 4.45 -13.47 -9.51
N MET A 177 3.84 -12.32 -9.79
CA MET A 177 3.36 -11.96 -11.11
C MET A 177 4.49 -11.40 -11.96
N SER A 178 4.33 -11.45 -13.29
CA SER A 178 5.23 -10.77 -14.22
C SER A 178 5.06 -9.25 -14.23
N VAL A 179 3.91 -8.75 -13.75
CA VAL A 179 3.58 -7.32 -13.69
C VAL A 179 4.27 -6.67 -12.49
N THR A 180 4.91 -5.54 -12.74
CA THR A 180 5.55 -4.69 -11.72
C THR A 180 4.62 -3.61 -11.18
N ALA A 181 4.97 -2.99 -10.06
CA ALA A 181 4.13 -1.97 -9.43
C ALA A 181 3.93 -0.72 -10.30
N ILE A 182 4.96 -0.29 -11.04
CA ILE A 182 4.87 0.83 -11.97
C ILE A 182 3.96 0.47 -13.16
N GLU A 183 4.12 -0.73 -13.75
CA GLU A 183 3.24 -1.18 -14.83
C GLU A 183 1.77 -1.28 -14.39
N ALA A 184 1.52 -1.74 -13.17
CA ALA A 184 0.18 -1.79 -12.61
C ALA A 184 -0.41 -0.39 -12.38
N LEU A 185 0.38 0.55 -11.86
CA LEU A 185 -0.02 1.95 -11.69
C LEU A 185 -0.31 2.62 -13.04
N GLU A 186 0.57 2.46 -14.02
CA GLU A 186 0.36 2.99 -15.37
C GLU A 186 -0.92 2.43 -16.00
N ALA A 187 -1.12 1.11 -15.91
CA ALA A 187 -2.33 0.46 -16.41
C ALA A 187 -3.59 0.98 -15.68
N TYR A 188 -3.53 1.15 -14.37
CA TYR A 188 -4.63 1.67 -13.55
C TYR A 188 -5.03 3.10 -13.92
N PHE A 189 -4.05 3.99 -14.16
CA PHE A 189 -4.33 5.37 -14.56
C PHE A 189 -4.82 5.47 -16.01
N ARG A 190 -4.26 4.68 -16.93
CA ARG A 190 -4.65 4.71 -18.35
C ARG A 190 -6.00 4.03 -18.60
N HIS A 191 -6.31 3.00 -17.82
CA HIS A 191 -7.54 2.21 -17.93
C HIS A 191 -8.15 2.00 -16.55
N PRO A 192 -8.77 3.05 -15.96
CA PRO A 192 -9.38 2.95 -14.64
C PRO A 192 -10.44 1.85 -14.61
N PRO A 193 -10.46 1.01 -13.57
CA PRO A 193 -11.43 -0.09 -13.50
C PRO A 193 -12.85 0.43 -13.28
N ALA A 194 -13.83 -0.32 -13.78
CA ALA A 194 -15.24 0.00 -13.57
C ALA A 194 -15.68 -0.14 -12.10
N LYS A 195 -15.09 -1.09 -11.37
CA LYS A 195 -15.28 -1.27 -9.92
C LYS A 195 -14.09 -0.66 -9.20
N VAL A 196 -14.35 0.34 -8.37
CA VAL A 196 -13.32 0.96 -7.52
C VAL A 196 -13.04 0.02 -6.34
N THR A 197 -11.76 -0.28 -6.11
CA THR A 197 -11.31 -1.02 -4.94
C THR A 197 -11.58 -0.20 -3.68
N SER A 198 -12.19 -0.82 -2.66
CA SER A 198 -12.39 -0.15 -1.38
C SER A 198 -11.03 0.16 -0.73
N PRO A 199 -10.75 1.44 -0.40
CA PRO A 199 -9.57 1.79 0.38
C PRO A 199 -9.56 1.10 1.74
N GLY A 200 -8.38 0.82 2.27
CA GLY A 200 -8.23 0.30 3.62
C GLY A 200 -8.34 1.40 4.66
N ARG A 201 -9.07 1.17 5.75
CA ARG A 201 -9.21 2.15 6.84
C ARG A 201 -8.92 1.52 8.19
N VAL A 202 -8.20 2.25 9.03
CA VAL A 202 -8.14 2.00 10.48
C VAL A 202 -8.97 3.09 11.15
N ILE A 203 -10.05 2.71 11.82
CA ILE A 203 -10.93 3.61 12.55
C ILE A 203 -10.60 3.46 14.03
N ALA A 204 -10.04 4.51 14.63
CA ALA A 204 -9.83 4.56 16.07
C ALA A 204 -11.19 4.70 16.78
N ILE A 205 -11.47 3.82 17.74
CA ILE A 205 -12.75 3.76 18.50
C ILE A 205 -12.54 3.73 20.01
#